data_AF-D7GDM8-F1
#
_entry.id   AF-D7GDM8-F1
#
_cell.length_a   1.000
_cell.length_b   1.000
_cell.length_c   1.000
_cell.angle_alpha   90.00
_cell.angle_beta   90.00
_cell.angle_gamma   90.00
#
_symmetry.space_group_name_H-M   'P 1'
#
loop_
_entity.id
_entity.type
_entity.pdbx_description
1 polymer ?
#
loop_
_entity_poly.entity_id
_entity_poly.type
_entity_poly.pdbx_seq_one_letter_code
_entity_poly.pdbx_strand_id
1 'polypeptide(L)'
;MALVHLALNAEDRAGDRNLTKTSFDALVQSVLVDTSQENLLTEAEIIDRVRALAPHGADSQVAALTKSALDRLSRKHGPVKHHSSHGGYHLSYEATEAWKEDAAAYILEQQSLEEDLAAAAYGYVEILDSDAEQLKAESKTLRIALEAVMFRSGESFAAAVEGGDPARVSVDEMVEQVTALGLPLKLHPTQAVRAILEVISNPAEATRRHLTRVLDAYTLLAFLQQTPDVQKAMSRVFDNAKVWLDTSAVLPLVAETLIDDPSERLQTTLLNSATSSGLSLFVTDGVVEEIHYHLERCISYLRQGNGRYGPPPFLYAAYMLSGRDERQFPKWAEDIRGEIDPDRDIEEYLAEKFNIRLNDLAEFAEKADQTLRAATMELFSKRRSRSYDGQADRTQKVIDRLAIHDMESVVGIIELRRNAKPALGHEVWWLTLDKTAFRLSSWLRQQMGREAPDTPALSPDYLSQLLRLGPLRRNLDSDEVRRLPLIIDVTRLETVPPKLIEIARSTRESMEGLDERRIRREVRDALHKARTELRRSHDYGQAAESSVAERLRVQRS
;
A
#
# COMPACT_ATOMS: atom_id res chain seq x y z
N MET A 1 17.86 19.13 -0.12
CA MET A 1 19.11 18.50 -0.57
C MET A 1 19.22 17.04 -0.12
N ALA A 2 19.15 16.73 1.18
CA ALA A 2 19.23 15.34 1.68
C ALA A 2 18.22 14.38 1.02
N LEU A 3 16.95 14.77 0.92
CA LEU A 3 15.90 13.98 0.26
C LEU A 3 16.22 13.66 -1.21
N VAL A 4 16.69 14.67 -1.95
CA VAL A 4 17.07 14.50 -3.36
C VAL A 4 18.24 13.52 -3.45
N HIS A 5 19.28 13.64 -2.64
CA HIS A 5 20.38 12.67 -2.65
C HIS A 5 19.96 11.25 -2.25
N LEU A 6 19.08 11.11 -1.26
CA LEU A 6 18.52 9.82 -0.92
C LEU A 6 17.74 9.23 -2.10
N ALA A 7 16.96 10.04 -2.81
CA ALA A 7 16.19 9.63 -3.99
C ALA A 7 17.12 9.26 -5.17
N LEU A 8 18.16 10.04 -5.43
CA LEU A 8 19.13 9.79 -6.52
C LEU A 8 19.95 8.52 -6.26
N ASN A 9 20.34 8.26 -5.01
CA ASN A 9 21.06 7.03 -4.64
C ASN A 9 20.16 5.77 -4.64
N ALA A 10 18.91 5.82 -5.13
CA ALA A 10 18.01 4.66 -5.15
C ALA A 10 18.50 3.53 -6.07
N GLU A 11 19.19 3.85 -7.16
CA GLU A 11 19.72 2.85 -8.11
C GLU A 11 21.00 2.19 -7.57
N ASP A 12 21.90 2.96 -6.96
CA ASP A 12 23.08 2.42 -6.26
C ASP A 12 22.69 1.51 -5.08
N ARG A 13 21.58 1.83 -4.41
CA ARG A 13 20.97 0.96 -3.39
C ARG A 13 20.50 -0.38 -3.94
N ALA A 14 20.22 -0.51 -5.24
CA ALA A 14 19.84 -1.79 -5.85
C ALA A 14 21.00 -2.79 -5.92
N GLY A 15 22.24 -2.30 -5.95
CA GLY A 15 23.44 -3.16 -5.94
C GLY A 15 24.08 -3.35 -4.57
N ASP A 16 23.96 -2.37 -3.65
CA ASP A 16 24.72 -2.37 -2.40
C ASP A 16 23.96 -2.99 -1.20
N ARG A 17 24.67 -3.81 -0.41
CA ARG A 17 24.09 -4.77 0.55
C ARG A 17 23.78 -4.20 1.94
N ASN A 18 24.11 -2.92 2.18
CA ASN A 18 24.03 -2.28 3.50
C ASN A 18 23.37 -0.90 3.42
N LEU A 19 22.09 -0.84 3.83
CA LEU A 19 21.27 0.38 3.80
C LEU A 19 21.85 1.51 4.64
N THR A 20 22.33 1.20 5.86
CA THR A 20 22.96 2.19 6.75
C THR A 20 24.15 2.85 6.05
N LYS A 21 24.99 2.05 5.41
CA LYS A 21 26.16 2.54 4.67
C LYS A 21 25.76 3.47 3.53
N THR A 22 24.84 3.03 2.66
CA THR A 22 24.39 3.82 1.51
C THR A 22 23.67 5.11 1.92
N SER A 23 22.90 5.07 3.02
CA SER A 23 22.23 6.25 3.56
C SER A 23 23.23 7.28 4.05
N PHE A 24 24.25 6.89 4.80
CA PHE A 24 25.29 7.83 5.24
C PHE A 24 26.16 8.34 4.09
N ASP A 25 26.43 7.52 3.08
CA ASP A 25 27.11 7.97 1.86
C ASP A 25 26.27 9.06 1.14
N ALA A 26 24.94 8.90 1.11
CA ALA A 26 24.02 9.91 0.56
C ALA A 26 23.98 11.20 1.39
N LEU A 27 23.89 11.08 2.72
CA LEU A 27 23.85 12.24 3.62
C LEU A 27 25.12 13.07 3.52
N VAL A 28 26.30 12.43 3.53
CA VAL A 28 27.59 13.12 3.40
C VAL A 28 27.68 13.85 2.06
N GLN A 29 27.34 13.18 0.95
CA GLN A 29 27.33 13.84 -0.36
C GLN A 29 26.35 15.01 -0.40
N SER A 30 25.17 14.87 0.21
CA SER A 30 24.15 15.94 0.27
C SER A 30 24.61 17.18 1.04
N VAL A 31 25.46 17.00 2.05
CA VAL A 31 26.06 18.08 2.85
C VAL A 31 27.18 18.79 2.08
N LEU A 32 27.86 18.05 1.20
CA LEU A 32 28.96 18.54 0.36
C LEU A 32 28.50 19.10 -0.99
N VAL A 33 27.20 19.09 -1.29
CA VAL A 33 26.68 19.79 -2.48
C VAL A 33 27.04 21.26 -2.39
N ASP A 34 27.42 21.83 -3.54
CA ASP A 34 27.88 23.22 -3.68
C ASP A 34 29.20 23.56 -2.96
N THR A 35 29.93 22.54 -2.48
CA THR A 35 31.32 22.71 -2.02
C THR A 35 32.30 22.63 -3.19
N SER A 36 33.44 23.28 -3.04
CA SER A 36 34.51 23.31 -4.05
C SER A 36 35.88 23.36 -3.35
N GLN A 37 36.95 23.37 -4.12
CA GLN A 37 38.30 23.58 -3.56
C GLN A 37 38.45 24.93 -2.83
N GLU A 38 37.59 25.91 -3.15
CA GLU A 38 37.58 27.25 -2.54
C GLU A 38 36.63 27.35 -1.34
N ASN A 39 35.70 26.40 -1.20
CA ASN A 39 34.69 26.35 -0.13
C ASN A 39 34.66 24.95 0.48
N LEU A 40 35.64 24.66 1.31
CA LEU A 40 35.82 23.37 1.98
C LEU A 40 34.98 23.30 3.26
N LEU A 41 34.50 22.11 3.61
CA LEU A 41 33.91 21.84 4.93
C LEU A 41 34.86 20.95 5.74
N THR A 42 35.03 21.27 7.02
CA THR A 42 35.75 20.45 7.98
C THR A 42 34.96 19.19 8.37
N GLU A 43 35.65 18.17 8.89
CA GLU A 43 34.99 16.95 9.41
C GLU A 43 33.92 17.28 10.46
N ALA A 44 34.19 18.24 11.36
CA ALA A 44 33.26 18.65 12.41
C ALA A 44 31.99 19.29 11.83
N GLU A 45 32.12 20.20 10.86
CA GLU A 45 30.99 20.84 10.20
C GLU A 45 30.12 19.82 9.43
N ILE A 46 30.75 18.82 8.81
CA ILE A 46 30.03 17.74 8.12
C ILE A 46 29.26 16.89 9.13
N ILE A 47 29.89 16.50 10.24
CA ILE A 47 29.25 15.73 11.31
C ILE A 47 28.04 16.49 11.88
N ASP A 48 28.18 17.79 12.17
CA ASP A 48 27.10 18.61 12.72
C ASP A 48 25.91 18.71 11.76
N ARG A 49 26.18 18.91 10.46
CA ARG A 49 25.14 18.95 9.42
C ARG A 49 24.47 17.60 9.22
N VAL A 50 25.21 16.49 9.24
CA VAL A 50 24.63 15.14 9.17
C VAL A 50 23.80 14.82 10.42
N ARG A 51 24.25 15.24 11.60
CA ARG A 51 23.50 15.07 12.86
C ARG A 51 22.14 15.76 12.81
N ALA A 52 22.05 16.94 12.22
CA ALA A 52 20.77 17.63 12.06
C ALA A 52 19.74 16.81 11.23
N LEU A 53 20.20 15.87 10.40
CA LEU A 53 19.37 14.98 9.58
C LEU A 53 19.06 13.64 10.28
N ALA A 54 19.79 13.28 11.34
CA ALA A 54 19.61 12.07 12.15
C ALA A 54 19.52 12.40 13.64
N PRO A 55 18.50 13.19 14.08
CA PRO A 55 18.46 13.84 15.39
C PRO A 55 18.37 12.90 16.59
N HIS A 56 17.82 11.69 16.45
CA HIS A 56 17.67 10.75 17.57
C HIS A 56 18.82 9.74 17.68
N GLY A 57 19.80 9.79 16.77
CA GLY A 57 20.99 8.94 16.84
C GLY A 57 21.96 9.40 17.91
N ALA A 58 22.60 8.45 18.60
CA ALA A 58 23.64 8.77 19.56
C ALA A 58 24.78 9.55 18.88
N ASP A 59 25.17 10.67 19.49
CA ASP A 59 26.21 11.58 19.05
C ASP A 59 27.47 10.91 18.50
N SER A 60 28.00 9.95 19.26
CA SER A 60 29.20 9.19 18.91
C SER A 60 28.99 8.23 17.74
N GLN A 61 27.78 7.68 17.61
CA GLN A 61 27.44 6.74 16.55
C GLN A 61 27.29 7.46 15.21
N VAL A 62 26.58 8.58 15.18
CA VAL A 62 26.43 9.40 13.97
C VAL A 62 27.81 9.89 13.50
N ALA A 63 28.64 10.39 14.40
CA ALA A 63 30.00 10.81 14.07
C ALA A 63 30.85 9.66 13.47
N ALA A 64 30.79 8.47 14.07
CA ALA A 64 31.51 7.30 13.57
C ALA A 64 31.03 6.85 12.17
N LEU A 65 29.72 6.86 11.93
CA LEU A 65 29.13 6.49 10.64
C LEU A 65 29.46 7.54 9.55
N THR A 66 29.39 8.83 9.88
CA THR A 66 29.80 9.94 8.99
C THR A 66 31.27 9.83 8.63
N LYS A 67 32.15 9.61 9.60
CA LYS A 67 33.58 9.41 9.35
C LYS A 67 33.84 8.21 8.45
N SER A 68 33.18 7.09 8.72
CA SER A 68 33.28 5.90 7.88
C SER A 68 32.83 6.15 6.44
N ALA A 69 31.79 6.98 6.23
CA ALA A 69 31.36 7.42 4.91
C ALA A 69 32.42 8.31 4.23
N LEU A 70 32.98 9.30 4.93
CA LEU A 70 34.07 10.13 4.42
C LEU A 70 35.28 9.28 4.00
N ASP A 71 35.70 8.31 4.81
CA ASP A 71 36.83 7.41 4.49
C ASP A 71 36.58 6.57 3.23
N ARG A 72 35.32 6.19 2.97
CA ARG A 72 34.93 5.46 1.75
C ARG A 72 34.87 6.36 0.53
N LEU A 73 34.22 7.51 0.67
CA LEU A 73 33.96 8.44 -0.43
C LEU A 73 35.21 9.23 -0.85
N SER A 74 36.18 9.37 0.05
CA SER A 74 37.44 10.09 -0.20
C SER A 74 38.59 9.21 -0.74
N ARG A 75 38.31 7.95 -1.09
CA ARG A 75 39.29 7.06 -1.72
C ARG A 75 39.82 7.63 -3.04
N LYS A 76 40.94 7.08 -3.53
CA LYS A 76 41.49 7.45 -4.83
C LYS A 76 40.42 7.25 -5.92
N HIS A 77 40.12 8.32 -6.67
CA HIS A 77 39.02 8.41 -7.65
C HIS A 77 37.59 8.38 -7.06
N GLY A 78 37.43 8.55 -5.74
CA GLY A 78 36.14 8.68 -5.09
C GLY A 78 35.48 10.05 -5.34
N PRO A 79 34.15 10.14 -5.07
CA PRO A 79 33.35 11.33 -5.33
C PRO A 79 33.71 12.51 -4.42
N VAL A 80 34.33 12.27 -3.26
CA VAL A 80 34.76 13.30 -2.32
C VAL A 80 36.28 13.47 -2.38
N LYS A 81 36.77 14.70 -2.30
CA LYS A 81 38.21 15.02 -2.21
C LYS A 81 38.54 15.54 -0.82
N HIS A 82 39.60 15.01 -0.23
CA HIS A 82 40.13 15.45 1.06
C HIS A 82 41.42 16.26 0.86
N HIS A 83 41.43 17.51 1.33
CA HIS A 83 42.60 18.38 1.32
C HIS A 83 43.30 18.32 2.67
N SER A 84 44.25 17.39 2.80
CA SER A 84 44.96 17.11 4.05
C SER A 84 45.72 18.31 4.63
N SER A 85 46.10 19.29 3.81
CA SER A 85 46.77 20.52 4.24
C SER A 85 45.84 21.51 4.96
N HIS A 86 44.53 21.46 4.67
CA HIS A 86 43.51 22.36 5.22
C HIS A 86 42.49 21.62 6.10
N GLY A 87 42.57 20.28 6.19
CA GLY A 87 41.66 19.45 6.98
C GLY A 87 40.21 19.49 6.48
N GLY A 88 40.01 19.79 5.19
CA GLY A 88 38.70 20.04 4.60
C GLY A 88 38.35 19.08 3.48
N TYR A 89 37.05 18.88 3.27
CA TYR A 89 36.47 18.03 2.25
C TYR A 89 35.62 18.85 1.28
N HIS A 90 35.57 18.42 0.02
CA HIS A 90 34.61 18.91 -0.96
C HIS A 90 34.21 17.82 -1.96
N LEU A 91 33.14 18.06 -2.71
CA LEU A 91 32.72 17.19 -3.80
C LEU A 91 33.63 17.36 -5.02
N SER A 92 34.04 16.25 -5.64
CA SER A 92 34.84 16.27 -6.87
C SER A 92 34.06 16.88 -8.04
N TYR A 93 34.76 17.45 -9.02
CA TYR A 93 34.12 18.01 -10.21
C TYR A 93 33.28 16.97 -10.94
N GLU A 94 33.80 15.75 -11.11
CA GLU A 94 33.08 14.66 -11.77
C GLU A 94 31.80 14.28 -11.03
N ALA A 95 31.85 14.22 -9.70
CA ALA A 95 30.67 13.93 -8.88
C ALA A 95 29.65 15.08 -8.89
N THR A 96 30.11 16.34 -8.96
CA THR A 96 29.23 17.50 -9.13
C THR A 96 28.50 17.48 -10.47
N GLU A 97 29.19 17.13 -11.57
CA GLU A 97 28.56 17.02 -12.89
C GLU A 97 27.59 15.84 -12.96
N ALA A 98 27.96 14.68 -12.43
CA ALA A 98 27.05 13.53 -12.34
C ALA A 98 25.79 13.87 -11.54
N TRP A 99 25.93 14.56 -10.41
CA TRP A 99 24.79 15.01 -9.62
C TRP A 99 23.86 15.96 -10.39
N LYS A 100 24.40 16.87 -11.20
CA LYS A 100 23.57 17.77 -12.03
C LYS A 100 22.79 17.01 -13.09
N GLU A 101 23.40 16.01 -13.71
CA GLU A 101 22.74 15.15 -14.70
C GLU A 101 21.60 14.36 -14.05
N ASP A 102 21.86 13.72 -12.91
CA ASP A 102 20.87 12.99 -12.13
C ASP A 102 19.72 13.90 -11.64
N ALA A 103 20.05 15.11 -11.18
CA ALA A 103 19.07 16.11 -10.77
C ALA A 103 18.20 16.57 -11.96
N ALA A 104 18.77 16.72 -13.16
CA ALA A 104 18.02 17.06 -14.36
C ALA A 104 17.05 15.93 -14.75
N ALA A 105 17.50 14.67 -14.70
CA ALA A 105 16.64 13.50 -14.94
C ALA A 105 15.50 13.43 -13.92
N TYR A 106 15.80 13.66 -12.63
CA TYR A 106 14.80 13.72 -11.57
C TYR A 106 13.72 14.80 -11.83
N ILE A 107 14.13 15.99 -12.30
CA ILE A 107 13.20 17.08 -12.64
C ILE A 107 12.31 16.70 -13.83
N LEU A 108 12.84 16.03 -14.85
CA LEU A 108 12.05 15.56 -15.99
C LEU A 108 11.01 14.51 -15.57
N GLU A 109 11.39 13.59 -14.69
CA GLU A 109 10.46 12.60 -14.13
C GLU A 109 9.38 13.26 -13.24
N GLN A 110 9.74 14.31 -12.49
CA GLN A 110 8.79 15.11 -11.73
C GLN A 110 7.79 15.82 -12.65
N GLN A 111 8.26 16.35 -13.78
CA GLN A 111 7.38 16.97 -14.78
C GLN A 111 6.38 15.97 -15.34
N SER A 112 6.80 14.73 -15.62
CA SER A 112 5.88 13.66 -16.03
C SER A 112 4.79 13.38 -14.98
N LEU A 113 5.14 13.40 -13.69
CA LEU A 113 4.14 13.28 -12.61
C LEU A 113 3.18 14.48 -12.60
N GLU A 114 3.69 15.70 -12.76
CA GLU A 114 2.87 16.92 -12.82
C GLU A 114 1.91 16.91 -14.03
N GLU A 115 2.31 16.31 -15.15
CA GLU A 115 1.46 16.11 -16.33
C GLU A 115 0.36 15.06 -16.07
N ASP A 116 0.70 13.92 -15.45
CA ASP A 116 -0.28 12.90 -15.07
C ASP A 116 -1.31 13.45 -14.07
N LEU A 117 -0.86 14.25 -13.09
CA LEU A 117 -1.76 14.92 -12.12
C LEU A 117 -2.63 15.98 -12.77
N ALA A 118 -2.11 16.74 -13.75
CA ALA A 118 -2.91 17.67 -14.53
C ALA A 118 -3.99 16.94 -15.33
N ALA A 119 -3.66 15.83 -15.97
CA ALA A 119 -4.62 15.00 -16.69
C ALA A 119 -5.70 14.43 -15.75
N ALA A 120 -5.31 13.98 -14.56
CA ALA A 120 -6.25 13.47 -13.54
C ALA A 120 -7.13 14.57 -12.94
N ALA A 121 -6.67 15.82 -12.86
CA ALA A 121 -7.44 16.96 -12.38
C ALA A 121 -8.49 17.48 -13.40
N TYR A 122 -8.34 17.12 -14.68
CA TYR A 122 -9.19 17.63 -15.75
C TYR A 122 -10.65 17.17 -15.62
N GLY A 123 -11.59 18.10 -15.78
CA GLY A 123 -13.03 17.85 -15.73
C GLY A 123 -13.64 17.87 -14.33
N TYR A 124 -12.87 18.17 -13.29
CA TYR A 124 -13.40 18.40 -11.94
C TYR A 124 -13.90 19.83 -11.74
N VAL A 125 -13.20 20.84 -12.28
CA VAL A 125 -13.52 22.26 -12.10
C VAL A 125 -13.26 23.02 -13.40
N GLU A 126 -14.26 23.78 -13.86
CA GLU A 126 -14.25 24.48 -15.17
C GLU A 126 -13.04 25.43 -15.35
N ILE A 127 -12.58 26.10 -14.29
CA ILE A 127 -11.43 27.02 -14.39
C ILE A 127 -10.13 26.29 -14.74
N LEU A 128 -9.97 25.04 -14.28
CA LEU A 128 -8.80 24.23 -14.58
C LEU A 128 -8.84 23.70 -16.03
N ASP A 129 -10.04 23.50 -16.56
CA ASP A 129 -10.22 23.02 -17.94
C ASP A 129 -9.99 24.13 -18.99
N SER A 130 -10.20 25.39 -18.59
CA SER A 130 -10.14 26.56 -19.47
C SER A 130 -8.85 27.38 -19.37
N ASP A 131 -8.07 27.20 -18.30
CA ASP A 131 -6.81 27.92 -18.07
C ASP A 131 -5.65 26.95 -17.78
N ALA A 132 -4.77 26.79 -18.77
CA ALA A 132 -3.63 25.89 -18.70
C ALA A 132 -2.59 26.29 -17.63
N GLU A 133 -2.42 27.58 -17.32
CA GLU A 133 -1.49 28.02 -16.28
C GLU A 133 -2.05 27.72 -14.88
N GLN A 134 -3.37 27.84 -14.70
CA GLN A 134 -4.02 27.41 -13.46
C GLN A 134 -3.97 25.91 -13.28
N LEU A 135 -4.19 25.12 -14.34
CA LEU A 135 -4.05 23.66 -14.29
C LEU A 135 -2.64 23.23 -13.90
N LYS A 136 -1.61 23.90 -14.46
CA LYS A 136 -0.20 23.66 -14.12
C LYS A 136 0.14 24.05 -12.69
N ALA A 137 -0.44 25.13 -12.17
CA ALA A 137 -0.29 25.51 -10.77
C ALA A 137 -0.98 24.51 -9.83
N GLU A 138 -2.17 24.03 -10.21
CA GLU A 138 -2.91 23.01 -9.48
C GLU A 138 -2.13 21.69 -9.43
N SER A 139 -1.58 21.22 -10.55
CA SER A 139 -0.84 19.95 -10.59
C SER A 139 0.42 19.97 -9.72
N LYS A 140 1.14 21.10 -9.66
CA LYS A 140 2.25 21.31 -8.71
C LYS A 140 1.78 21.24 -7.26
N THR A 141 0.61 21.80 -6.97
CA THR A 141 0.03 21.79 -5.62
C THR A 141 -0.43 20.38 -5.24
N LEU A 142 -1.02 19.64 -6.17
CA LEU A 142 -1.34 18.21 -6.02
C LEU A 142 -0.10 17.36 -5.77
N ARG A 143 1.01 17.62 -6.50
CA ARG A 143 2.29 16.94 -6.25
C ARG A 143 2.77 17.17 -4.81
N ILE A 144 2.72 18.41 -4.32
CA ILE A 144 3.10 18.73 -2.93
C ILE A 144 2.21 17.96 -1.93
N ALA A 145 0.90 17.89 -2.20
CA ALA A 145 -0.03 17.14 -1.36
C ALA A 145 0.29 15.63 -1.36
N LEU A 146 0.56 15.05 -2.53
CA LEU A 146 0.97 13.65 -2.68
C LEU A 146 2.27 13.36 -1.93
N GLU A 147 3.29 14.18 -2.11
CA GLU A 147 4.56 14.01 -1.40
C GLU A 147 4.42 14.10 0.11
N ALA A 148 3.55 14.99 0.62
CA ALA A 148 3.26 15.08 2.04
C ALA A 148 2.57 13.81 2.59
N VAL A 149 1.67 13.21 1.82
CA VAL A 149 1.04 11.92 2.16
C VAL A 149 2.09 10.80 2.16
N MET A 150 2.97 10.76 1.14
CA MET A 150 4.06 9.77 1.07
C MET A 150 5.06 9.92 2.22
N PHE A 151 5.39 11.15 2.60
CA PHE A 151 6.26 11.41 3.75
C PHE A 151 5.67 10.86 5.04
N ARG A 152 4.40 11.17 5.35
CA ARG A 152 3.70 10.62 6.52
C ARG A 152 3.58 9.10 6.48
N SER A 153 3.41 8.52 5.30
CA SER A 153 3.40 7.07 5.11
C SER A 153 4.77 6.46 5.49
N GLY A 154 5.86 7.06 5.03
CA GLY A 154 7.23 6.66 5.41
C GLY A 154 7.52 6.81 6.91
N GLU A 155 7.05 7.89 7.54
CA GLU A 155 7.15 8.09 9.00
C GLU A 155 6.39 7.01 9.77
N SER A 156 5.16 6.72 9.34
CA SER A 156 4.32 5.68 9.95
C SER A 156 4.95 4.29 9.80
N PHE A 157 5.53 4.02 8.64
CA PHE A 157 6.26 2.79 8.37
C PHE A 157 7.48 2.62 9.29
N ALA A 158 8.33 3.64 9.36
CA ALA A 158 9.52 3.61 10.21
C ALA A 158 9.14 3.45 11.68
N ALA A 159 8.12 4.18 12.15
CA ALA A 159 7.63 4.06 13.51
C ALA A 159 7.14 2.64 13.81
N ALA A 160 6.40 2.02 12.89
CA ALA A 160 5.90 0.66 13.05
C ALA A 160 7.02 -0.40 13.13
N VAL A 161 8.11 -0.22 12.38
CA VAL A 161 9.29 -1.10 12.48
C VAL A 161 9.96 -1.02 13.85
N GLU A 162 9.96 0.15 14.50
CA GLU A 162 10.48 0.33 15.87
C GLU A 162 9.45 0.03 16.98
N GLY A 163 8.33 -0.63 16.63
CA GLY A 163 7.29 -1.07 17.60
C GLY A 163 6.09 -0.13 17.73
N GLY A 164 5.95 0.83 16.81
CA GLY A 164 4.74 1.62 16.62
C GLY A 164 3.61 0.82 15.96
N ASP A 165 2.44 1.43 15.84
CA ASP A 165 1.28 0.81 15.18
C ASP A 165 1.45 0.92 13.65
N PRO A 166 1.37 -0.19 12.88
CA PRO A 166 1.36 -0.12 11.42
C PRO A 166 0.08 0.59 10.95
N ALA A 167 0.16 1.90 10.76
CA ALA A 167 -0.94 2.67 10.21
C ALA A 167 -1.11 2.34 8.72
N ARG A 168 -2.34 2.01 8.30
CA ARG A 168 -2.72 2.02 6.89
C ARG A 168 -3.18 3.42 6.53
N VAL A 169 -2.81 3.91 5.35
CA VAL A 169 -3.34 5.16 4.82
C VAL A 169 -4.66 4.87 4.11
N SER A 170 -5.78 5.25 4.72
CA SER A 170 -7.10 5.19 4.08
C SER A 170 -7.41 6.45 3.28
N VAL A 171 -8.36 6.37 2.35
CA VAL A 171 -8.83 7.53 1.56
C VAL A 171 -9.28 8.67 2.48
N ASP A 172 -10.02 8.36 3.55
CA ASP A 172 -10.51 9.37 4.49
C ASP A 172 -9.35 10.07 5.21
N GLU A 173 -8.34 9.31 5.64
CA GLU A 173 -7.13 9.87 6.25
C GLU A 173 -6.31 10.68 5.24
N MET A 174 -6.26 10.29 3.96
CA MET A 174 -5.64 11.12 2.92
C MET A 174 -6.39 12.44 2.76
N VAL A 175 -7.72 12.44 2.78
CA VAL A 175 -8.53 13.66 2.69
C VAL A 175 -8.27 14.55 3.89
N GLU A 176 -8.26 13.99 5.11
CA GLU A 176 -7.92 14.72 6.33
C GLU A 176 -6.51 15.31 6.26
N GLN A 177 -5.52 14.53 5.81
CA GLN A 177 -4.14 14.99 5.65
C GLN A 177 -4.03 16.12 4.63
N VAL A 178 -4.61 15.96 3.43
CA VAL A 178 -4.60 16.99 2.39
C VAL A 178 -5.30 18.27 2.88
N THR A 179 -6.41 18.13 3.60
CA THR A 179 -7.12 19.26 4.22
C THR A 179 -6.24 19.97 5.25
N ALA A 180 -5.57 19.22 6.12
CA ALA A 180 -4.72 19.75 7.17
C ALA A 180 -3.48 20.50 6.66
N LEU A 181 -3.05 20.25 5.41
CA LEU A 181 -1.94 21.01 4.79
C LEU A 181 -2.33 22.45 4.45
N GLY A 182 -3.63 22.76 4.33
CA GLY A 182 -4.10 24.10 3.99
C GLY A 182 -3.60 24.61 2.63
N LEU A 183 -3.36 23.70 1.68
CA LEU A 183 -2.86 24.03 0.35
C LEU A 183 -3.91 24.84 -0.43
N PRO A 184 -3.49 25.80 -1.28
CA PRO A 184 -4.40 26.64 -2.07
C PRO A 184 -4.93 25.90 -3.31
N LEU A 185 -5.45 24.69 -3.12
CA LEU A 185 -6.06 23.87 -4.17
C LEU A 185 -7.37 24.51 -4.65
N LYS A 186 -7.59 24.51 -5.96
CA LYS A 186 -8.89 24.80 -6.57
C LYS A 186 -9.83 23.62 -6.41
N LEU A 187 -9.30 22.41 -6.46
CA LEU A 187 -10.05 21.18 -6.21
C LEU A 187 -10.47 21.10 -4.74
N HIS A 188 -11.69 20.59 -4.51
CA HIS A 188 -12.08 20.19 -3.17
C HIS A 188 -11.15 19.05 -2.68
N PRO A 189 -10.79 18.95 -1.38
CA PRO A 189 -9.85 17.93 -0.89
C PRO A 189 -10.19 16.49 -1.30
N THR A 190 -11.48 16.14 -1.36
CA THR A 190 -11.93 14.82 -1.85
C THR A 190 -11.66 14.60 -3.34
N GLN A 191 -11.76 15.64 -4.17
CA GLN A 191 -11.43 15.58 -5.60
C GLN A 191 -9.91 15.51 -5.80
N ALA A 192 -9.14 16.28 -5.03
CA ALA A 192 -7.69 16.23 -5.04
C ALA A 192 -7.15 14.83 -4.70
N VAL A 193 -7.65 14.21 -3.64
CA VAL A 193 -7.26 12.83 -3.26
C VAL A 193 -7.66 11.82 -4.34
N ARG A 194 -8.81 11.98 -5.00
CA ARG A 194 -9.21 11.12 -6.12
C ARG A 194 -8.25 11.24 -7.30
N ALA A 195 -7.88 12.46 -7.69
CA ALA A 195 -6.90 12.68 -8.77
C ALA A 195 -5.54 12.06 -8.43
N ILE A 196 -5.09 12.19 -7.18
CA ILE A 196 -3.86 11.56 -6.68
C ILE A 196 -3.93 10.03 -6.76
N LEU A 197 -5.02 9.42 -6.27
CA LEU A 197 -5.21 7.97 -6.28
C LEU A 197 -5.29 7.43 -7.71
N GLU A 198 -5.87 8.18 -8.64
CA GLU A 198 -5.90 7.82 -10.05
C GLU A 198 -4.48 7.65 -10.62
N VAL A 199 -3.61 8.63 -10.38
CA VAL A 199 -2.20 8.58 -10.83
C VAL A 199 -1.43 7.45 -10.14
N ILE A 200 -1.55 7.29 -8.82
CA ILE A 200 -0.83 6.24 -8.08
C ILE A 200 -1.20 4.84 -8.55
N SER A 201 -2.44 4.66 -8.98
CA SER A 201 -2.98 3.33 -9.21
C SER A 201 -2.80 2.85 -10.66
N ASN A 202 -2.39 3.72 -11.58
CA ASN A 202 -1.90 3.34 -12.91
C ASN A 202 -0.90 4.37 -13.45
N PRO A 203 0.28 4.50 -12.80
CA PRO A 203 1.24 5.54 -13.17
C PRO A 203 1.91 5.18 -14.49
N ALA A 204 2.20 6.19 -15.32
CA ALA A 204 3.14 6.03 -16.41
C ALA A 204 4.51 5.59 -15.86
N GLU A 205 5.34 4.93 -16.68
CA GLU A 205 6.60 4.35 -16.20
C GLU A 205 7.56 5.40 -15.61
N ALA A 206 7.61 6.61 -16.17
CA ALA A 206 8.40 7.72 -15.61
C ALA A 206 7.85 8.17 -14.24
N THR A 207 6.54 8.33 -14.14
CA THR A 207 5.83 8.66 -12.89
C THR A 207 6.03 7.59 -11.83
N ARG A 208 5.96 6.30 -12.20
CA ARG A 208 6.24 5.17 -11.30
C ARG A 208 7.65 5.26 -10.74
N ARG A 209 8.66 5.45 -11.61
CA ARG A 209 10.07 5.59 -11.19
C ARG A 209 10.25 6.75 -10.23
N HIS A 210 9.65 7.91 -10.52
CA HIS A 210 9.70 9.08 -9.63
C HIS A 210 9.09 8.78 -8.26
N LEU A 211 7.85 8.29 -8.25
CA LEU A 211 7.10 8.02 -7.02
C LEU A 211 7.80 6.97 -6.15
N THR A 212 8.36 5.91 -6.75
CA THR A 212 9.15 4.90 -6.00
C THR A 212 10.38 5.53 -5.37
N ARG A 213 11.16 6.32 -6.13
CA ARG A 213 12.36 6.99 -5.62
C ARG A 213 12.04 7.92 -4.45
N VAL A 214 10.97 8.70 -4.58
CA VAL A 214 10.50 9.65 -3.57
C VAL A 214 10.00 8.93 -2.30
N LEU A 215 9.15 7.92 -2.45
CA LEU A 215 8.64 7.14 -1.32
C LEU A 215 9.77 6.45 -0.55
N ASP A 216 10.73 5.84 -1.26
CA ASP A 216 11.88 5.21 -0.64
C ASP A 216 12.78 6.23 0.08
N ALA A 217 12.99 7.40 -0.50
CA ALA A 217 13.79 8.46 0.10
C ALA A 217 13.15 9.01 1.39
N TYR A 218 11.85 9.24 1.36
CA TYR A 218 11.09 9.67 2.55
C TYR A 218 11.13 8.60 3.65
N THR A 219 10.94 7.34 3.29
CA THR A 219 10.98 6.23 4.25
C THR A 219 12.36 6.08 4.89
N LEU A 220 13.45 6.17 4.10
CA LEU A 220 14.81 6.13 4.62
C LEU A 220 15.13 7.33 5.52
N LEU A 221 14.67 8.53 5.15
CA LEU A 221 14.85 9.71 6.00
C LEU A 221 14.12 9.53 7.34
N ALA A 222 12.89 9.00 7.31
CA ALA A 222 12.15 8.71 8.54
C ALA A 222 12.88 7.69 9.42
N PHE A 223 13.48 6.64 8.84
CA PHE A 223 14.35 5.73 9.60
C PHE A 223 15.55 6.44 10.20
N LEU A 224 16.29 7.22 9.41
CA LEU A 224 17.47 7.96 9.90
C LEU A 224 17.12 8.93 11.02
N GLN A 225 15.92 9.51 10.97
CA GLN A 225 15.41 10.36 12.02
C GLN A 225 15.17 9.57 13.31
N GLN A 226 14.74 8.32 13.25
CA GLN A 226 14.46 7.48 14.43
C GLN A 226 15.70 6.73 14.94
N THR A 227 16.53 6.20 14.04
CA THR A 227 17.70 5.39 14.34
C THR A 227 18.77 5.53 13.26
N PRO A 228 20.05 5.71 13.63
CA PRO A 228 21.14 5.79 12.68
C PRO A 228 21.47 4.42 12.06
N ASP A 229 21.02 3.30 12.62
CA ASP A 229 21.26 1.95 12.08
C ASP A 229 20.02 1.40 11.35
N VAL A 230 19.75 1.96 10.18
CA VAL A 230 18.61 1.62 9.31
C VAL A 230 18.63 0.15 8.91
N GLN A 231 19.80 -0.39 8.57
CA GLN A 231 19.95 -1.79 8.19
C GLN A 231 19.54 -2.73 9.33
N LYS A 232 19.97 -2.43 10.56
CA LYS A 232 19.59 -3.23 11.73
C LYS A 232 18.09 -3.14 11.97
N ALA A 233 17.51 -1.95 11.94
CA ALA A 233 16.07 -1.72 12.10
C ALA A 233 15.27 -2.56 11.08
N MET A 234 15.62 -2.47 9.80
CA MET A 234 14.97 -3.25 8.73
C MET A 234 15.23 -4.76 8.83
N SER A 235 16.41 -5.18 9.31
CA SER A 235 16.73 -6.61 9.48
C SER A 235 15.96 -7.28 10.61
N ARG A 236 15.35 -6.52 11.53
CA ARG A 236 14.42 -7.09 12.52
C ARG A 236 13.12 -7.58 11.88
N VAL A 237 12.90 -7.31 10.60
CA VAL A 237 11.61 -7.47 9.95
C VAL A 237 11.76 -8.56 8.89
N PHE A 238 11.17 -9.72 9.16
CA PHE A 238 10.92 -10.84 8.24
C PHE A 238 12.14 -11.58 7.67
N ASP A 239 12.94 -12.26 8.50
CA ASP A 239 13.74 -13.40 8.01
C ASP A 239 12.90 -14.68 8.12
N ASN A 240 12.62 -15.36 6.99
CA ASN A 240 11.74 -16.55 6.91
C ASN A 240 10.32 -16.37 7.52
N ALA A 241 9.74 -15.19 7.36
CA ALA A 241 8.45 -14.90 7.98
C ALA A 241 7.30 -15.75 7.44
N LYS A 242 6.32 -15.96 8.31
CA LYS A 242 5.07 -16.64 8.02
C LYS A 242 3.93 -15.63 8.02
N VAL A 243 3.17 -15.58 6.92
CA VAL A 243 2.10 -14.60 6.74
C VAL A 243 0.78 -15.34 6.53
N TRP A 244 -0.18 -15.12 7.42
CA TRP A 244 -1.55 -15.59 7.25
C TRP A 244 -2.35 -14.54 6.51
N LEU A 245 -3.06 -14.94 5.46
CA LEU A 245 -3.89 -14.06 4.65
C LEU A 245 -5.32 -14.14 5.13
N ASP A 246 -5.91 -12.97 5.30
CA ASP A 246 -7.35 -12.81 5.46
C ASP A 246 -8.09 -13.00 4.13
N THR A 247 -9.39 -13.33 4.17
CA THR A 247 -10.27 -13.40 2.99
C THR A 247 -10.20 -12.11 2.18
N SER A 248 -10.11 -10.96 2.85
CA SER A 248 -9.96 -9.67 2.17
C SER A 248 -8.68 -9.58 1.33
N ALA A 249 -7.58 -10.23 1.74
CA ALA A 249 -6.34 -10.26 0.96
C ALA A 249 -6.35 -11.34 -0.15
N VAL A 250 -7.13 -12.41 0.02
CA VAL A 250 -7.21 -13.52 -0.94
C VAL A 250 -8.15 -13.23 -2.10
N LEU A 251 -9.34 -12.68 -1.86
CA LEU A 251 -10.31 -12.42 -2.94
C LEU A 251 -9.74 -11.55 -4.08
N PRO A 252 -8.94 -10.49 -3.82
CA PRO A 252 -8.29 -9.72 -4.88
C PRO A 252 -7.32 -10.55 -5.73
N LEU A 253 -6.60 -11.52 -5.15
CA LEU A 253 -5.73 -12.43 -5.93
C LEU A 253 -6.53 -13.26 -6.92
N VAL A 254 -7.63 -13.83 -6.44
CA VAL A 254 -8.55 -14.61 -7.28
C VAL A 254 -9.13 -13.71 -8.37
N ALA A 255 -9.51 -12.47 -8.04
CA ALA A 255 -10.00 -11.51 -9.03
C ALA A 255 -8.94 -11.14 -10.08
N GLU A 256 -7.67 -11.00 -9.71
CA GLU A 256 -6.59 -10.68 -10.65
C GLU A 256 -6.32 -11.79 -11.69
N THR A 257 -6.78 -13.02 -11.46
CA THR A 257 -6.76 -14.09 -12.49
C THR A 257 -7.62 -13.75 -13.71
N LEU A 258 -8.56 -12.81 -13.57
CA LEU A 258 -9.43 -12.35 -14.65
C LEU A 258 -8.78 -11.28 -15.53
N ILE A 259 -7.71 -10.65 -15.05
CA ILE A 259 -6.97 -9.58 -15.74
C ILE A 259 -6.00 -10.21 -16.73
N ASP A 260 -6.10 -9.87 -18.02
CA ASP A 260 -5.26 -10.50 -19.04
C ASP A 260 -3.81 -10.00 -19.01
N ASP A 261 -3.60 -8.72 -18.71
CA ASP A 261 -2.28 -8.10 -18.63
C ASP A 261 -1.63 -8.41 -17.26
N PRO A 262 -0.54 -9.20 -17.21
CA PRO A 262 0.13 -9.52 -15.95
C PRO A 262 0.67 -8.27 -15.22
N SER A 263 0.96 -7.18 -15.93
CA SER A 263 1.49 -5.95 -15.32
C SER A 263 0.45 -5.18 -14.50
N GLU A 264 -0.84 -5.47 -14.70
CA GLU A 264 -1.95 -4.89 -13.94
C GLU A 264 -2.33 -5.74 -12.71
N ARG A 265 -1.70 -6.92 -12.51
CA ARG A 265 -1.95 -7.84 -11.39
C ARG A 265 -1.07 -7.49 -10.18
N LEU A 266 -1.37 -6.36 -9.54
CA LEU A 266 -0.55 -5.76 -8.49
C LEU A 266 -0.44 -6.63 -7.23
N GLN A 267 -1.55 -7.20 -6.76
CA GLN A 267 -1.59 -8.06 -5.57
C GLN A 267 -0.83 -9.38 -5.81
N THR A 268 -1.00 -9.97 -6.99
CA THR A 268 -0.30 -11.17 -7.44
C THR A 268 1.19 -10.90 -7.52
N THR A 269 1.59 -9.77 -8.11
CA THR A 269 3.01 -9.34 -8.18
C THR A 269 3.61 -9.18 -6.79
N LEU A 270 2.87 -8.56 -5.85
CA LEU A 270 3.31 -8.41 -4.48
C LEU A 270 3.57 -9.76 -3.80
N LEU A 271 2.60 -10.68 -3.85
CA LEU A 271 2.70 -11.95 -3.14
C LEU A 271 3.66 -12.94 -3.79
N ASN A 272 3.80 -12.91 -5.12
CA ASN A 272 4.85 -13.66 -5.80
C ASN A 272 6.22 -13.14 -5.39
N SER A 273 6.41 -11.82 -5.31
CA SER A 273 7.66 -11.24 -4.82
C SER A 273 7.92 -11.61 -3.35
N ALA A 274 6.87 -11.64 -2.52
CA ALA A 274 6.97 -12.09 -1.13
C ALA A 274 7.47 -13.54 -1.03
N THR A 275 6.86 -14.46 -1.79
CA THR A 275 7.25 -15.89 -1.78
C THR A 275 8.63 -16.12 -2.37
N SER A 276 8.97 -15.46 -3.49
CA SER A 276 10.33 -15.46 -4.07
C SER A 276 11.37 -14.96 -3.08
N SER A 277 10.99 -14.03 -2.20
CA SER A 277 11.89 -13.52 -1.15
C SER A 277 12.08 -14.48 0.03
N GLY A 278 11.32 -15.58 0.12
CA GLY A 278 11.40 -16.58 1.18
C GLY A 278 10.25 -16.55 2.19
N LEU A 279 9.20 -15.74 1.97
CA LEU A 279 8.03 -15.74 2.85
C LEU A 279 7.18 -16.99 2.61
N SER A 280 6.64 -17.55 3.69
CA SER A 280 5.62 -18.59 3.63
C SER A 280 4.24 -18.00 3.82
N LEU A 281 3.34 -18.26 2.87
CA LEU A 281 1.96 -17.77 2.89
C LEU A 281 1.01 -18.87 3.37
N PHE A 282 0.08 -18.49 4.25
CA PHE A 282 -0.89 -19.39 4.87
C PHE A 282 -2.31 -18.82 4.88
N VAL A 283 -3.31 -19.69 4.98
CA VAL A 283 -4.70 -19.35 5.32
C VAL A 283 -5.19 -20.28 6.43
N THR A 284 -6.24 -19.87 7.14
CA THR A 284 -6.97 -20.71 8.10
C THR A 284 -8.18 -21.36 7.45
N ASP A 285 -8.76 -22.37 8.10
CA ASP A 285 -10.02 -23.00 7.66
C ASP A 285 -11.16 -21.98 7.52
N GLY A 286 -11.21 -20.99 8.43
CA GLY A 286 -12.20 -19.91 8.38
C GLY A 286 -12.11 -19.08 7.09
N VAL A 287 -10.92 -18.86 6.55
CA VAL A 287 -10.73 -18.14 5.27
C VAL A 287 -11.18 -18.99 4.08
N VAL A 288 -10.89 -20.30 4.09
CA VAL A 288 -11.39 -21.24 3.07
C VAL A 288 -12.92 -21.25 3.07
N GLU A 289 -13.54 -21.36 4.25
CA GLU A 289 -14.99 -21.32 4.39
C GLU A 289 -15.59 -20.00 3.88
N GLU A 290 -14.95 -18.88 4.18
CA GLU A 290 -15.42 -17.56 3.71
C GLU A 290 -15.33 -17.40 2.19
N ILE A 291 -14.27 -17.93 1.56
CA ILE A 291 -14.13 -17.95 0.09
C ILE A 291 -15.24 -18.81 -0.51
N HIS A 292 -15.45 -20.01 0.03
CA HIS A 292 -16.52 -20.91 -0.39
C HIS A 292 -17.89 -20.20 -0.32
N TYR A 293 -18.25 -19.66 0.85
CA TYR A 293 -19.52 -18.96 1.02
C TYR A 293 -19.65 -17.75 0.08
N HIS A 294 -18.56 -17.05 -0.19
CA HIS A 294 -18.56 -15.91 -1.13
C HIS A 294 -18.82 -16.35 -2.57
N LEU A 295 -18.24 -17.46 -3.03
CA LEU A 295 -18.52 -18.05 -4.35
C LEU A 295 -19.98 -18.52 -4.46
N GLU A 296 -20.50 -19.19 -3.43
CA GLU A 296 -21.93 -19.59 -3.39
C GLU A 296 -22.86 -18.37 -3.44
N ARG A 297 -22.49 -17.30 -2.75
CA ARG A 297 -23.23 -16.03 -2.81
C ARG A 297 -23.20 -15.43 -4.21
N CYS A 298 -22.07 -15.50 -4.92
CA CYS A 298 -21.97 -15.04 -6.31
C CYS A 298 -22.92 -15.83 -7.23
N ILE A 299 -22.93 -17.17 -7.11
CA ILE A 299 -23.81 -18.05 -7.90
C ILE A 299 -25.28 -17.79 -7.57
N SER A 300 -25.60 -17.61 -6.29
CA SER A 300 -26.96 -17.31 -5.83
C SER A 300 -27.44 -15.95 -6.35
N TYR A 301 -26.55 -14.94 -6.34
CA TYR A 301 -26.82 -13.61 -6.90
C TYR A 301 -27.14 -13.69 -8.40
N LEU A 302 -26.33 -14.44 -9.16
CA LEU A 302 -26.55 -14.66 -10.59
C LEU A 302 -27.92 -15.30 -10.88
N ARG A 303 -28.31 -16.33 -10.11
CA ARG A 303 -29.56 -17.09 -10.34
C ARG A 303 -30.84 -16.30 -10.01
N GLN A 304 -30.78 -15.41 -9.02
CA GLN A 304 -31.98 -14.76 -8.48
C GLN A 304 -32.19 -13.31 -8.97
N GLY A 305 -31.22 -12.74 -9.70
CA GLY A 305 -31.28 -11.38 -10.23
C GLY A 305 -31.07 -10.28 -9.19
N ASN A 306 -30.78 -9.06 -9.68
CA ASN A 306 -30.31 -7.90 -8.91
C ASN A 306 -31.24 -7.40 -7.77
N GLY A 307 -32.46 -7.92 -7.62
CA GLY A 307 -33.51 -7.33 -6.78
C GLY A 307 -33.54 -7.77 -5.31
N ARG A 308 -32.93 -8.91 -4.95
CA ARG A 308 -33.08 -9.50 -3.60
C ARG A 308 -31.81 -9.44 -2.72
N TYR A 309 -30.61 -9.38 -3.32
CA TYR A 309 -29.32 -9.56 -2.63
C TYR A 309 -28.43 -8.31 -2.60
N GLY A 310 -28.96 -7.14 -2.20
CA GLY A 310 -28.12 -5.95 -1.95
C GLY A 310 -27.13 -5.63 -3.10
N PRO A 311 -25.93 -5.08 -2.81
CA PRO A 311 -24.92 -4.84 -3.84
C PRO A 311 -24.29 -6.16 -4.35
N PRO A 312 -23.82 -6.17 -5.62
CA PRO A 312 -23.19 -7.34 -6.25
C PRO A 312 -21.97 -7.82 -5.42
N PRO A 313 -21.81 -9.14 -5.21
CA PRO A 313 -20.62 -9.69 -4.55
C PRO A 313 -19.33 -9.37 -5.31
N PHE A 314 -18.22 -9.23 -4.58
CA PHE A 314 -16.93 -8.79 -5.11
C PHE A 314 -16.42 -9.58 -6.33
N LEU A 315 -16.35 -10.92 -6.25
CA LEU A 315 -15.79 -11.73 -7.35
C LEU A 315 -16.69 -11.71 -8.58
N TYR A 316 -18.01 -11.71 -8.36
CA TYR A 316 -18.97 -11.53 -9.44
C TYR A 316 -18.80 -10.17 -10.12
N ALA A 317 -18.67 -9.09 -9.35
CA ALA A 317 -18.44 -7.75 -9.89
C ALA A 317 -17.12 -7.68 -10.68
N ALA A 318 -16.03 -8.23 -10.14
CA ALA A 318 -14.73 -8.30 -10.82
C ALA A 318 -14.83 -9.08 -12.14
N TYR A 319 -15.53 -10.21 -12.14
CA TYR A 319 -15.78 -11.01 -13.33
C TYR A 319 -16.53 -10.22 -14.41
N MET A 320 -17.63 -9.56 -14.04
CA MET A 320 -18.40 -8.74 -14.99
C MET A 320 -17.58 -7.58 -15.55
N LEU A 321 -16.76 -6.94 -14.72
CA LEU A 321 -15.88 -5.84 -15.14
C LEU A 321 -14.73 -6.30 -16.04
N SER A 322 -14.36 -7.59 -16.03
CA SER A 322 -13.38 -8.16 -16.95
C SER A 322 -13.90 -8.31 -18.39
N GLY A 323 -15.20 -8.03 -18.60
CA GLY A 323 -15.89 -8.09 -19.89
C GLY A 323 -16.26 -9.50 -20.35
N ARG A 324 -16.05 -10.51 -19.51
CA ARG A 324 -16.37 -11.92 -19.78
C ARG A 324 -17.88 -12.17 -19.79
N ASP A 325 -18.28 -13.28 -20.41
CA ASP A 325 -19.68 -13.70 -20.44
C ASP A 325 -20.17 -14.09 -19.04
N GLU A 326 -21.19 -13.39 -18.55
CA GLU A 326 -21.88 -13.67 -17.29
C GLU A 326 -22.33 -15.14 -17.18
N ARG A 327 -22.72 -15.76 -18.30
CA ARG A 327 -23.16 -17.16 -18.36
C ARG A 327 -22.04 -18.16 -18.06
N GLN A 328 -20.78 -17.75 -18.25
CA GLN A 328 -19.61 -18.58 -17.98
C GLN A 328 -19.08 -18.41 -16.55
N PHE A 329 -19.68 -17.53 -15.73
CA PHE A 329 -19.27 -17.36 -14.34
C PHE A 329 -19.31 -18.65 -13.52
N PRO A 330 -20.37 -19.50 -13.56
CA PRO A 330 -20.41 -20.74 -12.78
C PRO A 330 -19.26 -21.68 -13.13
N LYS A 331 -18.96 -21.81 -14.43
CA LYS A 331 -17.85 -22.63 -14.90
C LYS A 331 -16.49 -22.10 -14.44
N TRP A 332 -16.30 -20.78 -14.43
CA TRP A 332 -15.08 -20.17 -13.88
C TRP A 332 -14.97 -20.40 -12.36
N ALA A 333 -16.10 -20.37 -11.63
CA ALA A 333 -16.13 -20.67 -10.20
C ALA A 333 -15.83 -22.15 -9.91
N GLU A 334 -16.25 -23.07 -10.79
CA GLU A 334 -15.94 -24.52 -10.69
C GLU A 334 -14.44 -24.81 -10.75
N ASP A 335 -13.65 -23.99 -11.47
CA ASP A 335 -12.18 -24.11 -11.50
C ASP A 335 -11.53 -23.79 -10.14
N ILE A 336 -12.27 -23.16 -9.22
CA ILE A 336 -11.81 -22.76 -7.88
C ILE A 336 -12.46 -23.63 -6.80
N ARG A 337 -13.73 -24.00 -7.00
CA ARG A 337 -14.58 -24.69 -6.03
C ARG A 337 -15.47 -25.68 -6.77
N GLY A 338 -15.16 -26.97 -6.68
CA GLY A 338 -15.97 -28.03 -7.26
C GLY A 338 -17.27 -28.28 -6.49
N GLU A 339 -18.04 -29.28 -6.94
CA GLU A 339 -19.34 -29.62 -6.33
C GLU A 339 -19.23 -30.63 -5.19
N ILE A 340 -18.19 -31.47 -5.18
CA ILE A 340 -18.09 -32.65 -4.29
C ILE A 340 -17.36 -32.31 -2.99
N ASP A 341 -16.20 -31.66 -3.07
CA ASP A 341 -15.35 -31.33 -1.92
C ASP A 341 -14.84 -29.87 -2.02
N PRO A 342 -15.76 -28.89 -1.90
CA PRO A 342 -15.49 -27.51 -2.27
C PRO A 342 -14.39 -26.84 -1.43
N ASP A 343 -14.29 -27.16 -0.15
CA ASP A 343 -13.29 -26.56 0.75
C ASP A 343 -11.88 -27.07 0.39
N ARG A 344 -11.76 -28.36 0.08
CA ARG A 344 -10.52 -28.97 -0.39
C ARG A 344 -10.10 -28.45 -1.76
N ASP A 345 -11.04 -28.30 -2.70
CA ASP A 345 -10.76 -27.74 -4.03
C ASP A 345 -10.19 -26.30 -3.91
N ILE A 346 -10.72 -25.50 -2.98
CA ILE A 346 -10.22 -24.15 -2.70
C ILE A 346 -8.81 -24.21 -2.11
N GLU A 347 -8.55 -25.10 -1.15
CA GLU A 347 -7.20 -25.31 -0.60
C GLU A 347 -6.20 -25.67 -1.71
N GLU A 348 -6.52 -26.68 -2.53
CA GLU A 348 -5.67 -27.13 -3.63
C GLU A 348 -5.45 -25.99 -4.65
N TYR A 349 -6.49 -25.23 -5.00
CA TYR A 349 -6.39 -24.06 -5.88
C TYR A 349 -5.43 -23.00 -5.32
N LEU A 350 -5.56 -22.64 -4.04
CA LEU A 350 -4.70 -21.64 -3.39
C LEU A 350 -3.24 -22.10 -3.32
N ALA A 351 -3.01 -23.38 -3.05
CA ALA A 351 -1.68 -23.96 -3.01
C ALA A 351 -1.03 -23.98 -4.40
N GLU A 352 -1.75 -24.44 -5.41
CA GLU A 352 -1.21 -24.57 -6.78
C GLU A 352 -1.05 -23.23 -7.49
N LYS A 353 -2.01 -22.30 -7.34
CA LYS A 353 -1.98 -21.02 -8.06
C LYS A 353 -1.12 -19.98 -7.39
N PHE A 354 -1.07 -19.95 -6.06
CA PHE A 354 -0.48 -18.85 -5.31
C PHE A 354 0.55 -19.29 -4.25
N ASN A 355 0.81 -20.60 -4.13
CA ASN A 355 1.70 -21.15 -3.10
C ASN A 355 1.25 -20.75 -1.67
N ILE A 356 -0.07 -20.68 -1.46
CA ILE A 356 -0.70 -20.39 -0.17
C ILE A 356 -1.16 -21.72 0.43
N ARG A 357 -0.70 -22.06 1.62
CA ARG A 357 -0.99 -23.36 2.27
C ARG A 357 -1.99 -23.20 3.40
N LEU A 358 -2.80 -24.23 3.64
CA LEU A 358 -3.62 -24.28 4.84
C LEU A 358 -2.74 -24.51 6.08
N ASN A 359 -2.93 -23.70 7.12
CA ASN A 359 -2.33 -23.92 8.43
C ASN A 359 -3.20 -23.25 9.50
N ASP A 360 -3.95 -24.05 10.23
CA ASP A 360 -4.93 -23.53 11.18
C ASP A 360 -4.29 -22.99 12.47
N LEU A 361 -4.97 -22.03 13.08
CA LEU A 361 -4.56 -21.30 14.28
C LEU A 361 -5.49 -21.56 15.48
N ALA A 362 -6.55 -22.36 15.33
CA ALA A 362 -7.53 -22.62 16.37
C ALA A 362 -6.88 -23.09 17.68
N GLU A 363 -5.94 -24.04 17.64
CA GLU A 363 -5.26 -24.53 18.85
C GLU A 363 -4.49 -23.43 19.61
N PHE A 364 -3.91 -22.47 18.89
CA PHE A 364 -3.22 -21.33 19.51
C PHE A 364 -4.23 -20.33 20.07
N ALA A 365 -5.29 -20.04 19.31
CA ALA A 365 -6.35 -19.14 19.75
C ALA A 365 -7.07 -19.67 21.01
N GLU A 366 -7.26 -20.97 21.13
CA GLU A 366 -7.87 -21.60 22.30
C GLU A 366 -7.04 -21.46 23.58
N LYS A 367 -5.71 -21.54 23.46
CA LYS A 367 -4.75 -21.42 24.58
C LYS A 367 -4.56 -19.98 25.07
N ALA A 368 -4.94 -19.00 24.26
CA ALA A 368 -4.75 -17.60 24.57
C ALA A 368 -5.63 -17.12 25.72
N ASP A 369 -5.21 -16.01 26.33
CA ASP A 369 -5.93 -15.36 27.43
C ASP A 369 -7.39 -15.00 27.07
N GLN A 370 -8.31 -15.24 28.00
CA GLN A 370 -9.74 -15.05 27.78
C GLN A 370 -10.10 -13.58 27.56
N THR A 371 -9.41 -12.64 28.22
CA THR A 371 -9.64 -11.21 28.03
C THR A 371 -9.22 -10.78 26.63
N LEU A 372 -8.09 -11.27 26.13
CA LEU A 372 -7.64 -11.02 24.75
C LEU A 372 -8.66 -11.55 23.71
N ARG A 373 -9.16 -12.78 23.90
CA ARG A 373 -10.18 -13.39 23.03
C ARG A 373 -11.47 -12.57 23.03
N ALA A 374 -11.97 -12.20 24.20
CA ALA A 374 -13.21 -11.45 24.34
C ALA A 374 -13.10 -10.03 23.74
N ALA A 375 -12.00 -9.32 24.02
CA ALA A 375 -11.78 -7.97 23.50
C ALA A 375 -11.66 -7.94 21.97
N THR A 376 -10.99 -8.94 21.39
CA THR A 376 -10.86 -9.09 19.93
C THR A 376 -12.21 -9.41 19.30
N MET A 377 -12.95 -10.38 19.84
CA MET A 377 -14.29 -10.74 19.37
C MET A 377 -15.23 -9.51 19.38
N GLU A 378 -15.24 -8.75 20.47
CA GLU A 378 -16.08 -7.56 20.61
C GLU A 378 -15.81 -6.51 19.52
N LEU A 379 -14.53 -6.29 19.18
CA LEU A 379 -14.14 -5.33 18.14
C LEU A 379 -14.75 -5.71 16.78
N PHE A 380 -14.56 -6.96 16.35
CA PHE A 380 -15.03 -7.43 15.05
C PHE A 380 -16.55 -7.58 15.00
N SER A 381 -17.19 -8.07 16.07
CA SER A 381 -18.65 -8.12 16.18
C SER A 381 -19.30 -6.73 16.11
N LYS A 382 -18.74 -5.71 16.79
CA LYS A 382 -19.27 -4.32 16.74
C LYS A 382 -19.19 -3.70 15.35
N ARG A 383 -18.14 -4.00 14.59
CA ARG A 383 -18.01 -3.52 13.21
C ARG A 383 -19.02 -4.22 12.30
N ARG A 384 -19.10 -5.56 12.39
CA ARG A 384 -20.00 -6.38 11.57
C ARG A 384 -21.47 -6.23 11.95
N SER A 385 -21.83 -5.68 13.11
CA SER A 385 -23.21 -5.25 13.37
C SER A 385 -23.54 -3.91 12.71
N ARG A 386 -22.61 -2.94 12.76
CA ARG A 386 -22.79 -1.60 12.16
C ARG A 386 -22.81 -1.60 10.63
N SER A 387 -22.00 -2.43 9.98
CA SER A 387 -21.95 -2.50 8.51
C SER A 387 -23.21 -3.12 7.88
N TYR A 388 -24.08 -3.77 8.66
CA TYR A 388 -25.17 -4.60 8.16
C TYR A 388 -26.57 -4.14 8.59
N ASP A 389 -26.69 -2.96 9.19
CA ASP A 389 -27.95 -2.32 9.65
C ASP A 389 -28.94 -1.97 8.50
N GLY A 390 -28.70 -2.51 7.29
CA GLY A 390 -29.55 -2.37 6.10
C GLY A 390 -29.64 -3.63 5.21
N GLN A 391 -29.06 -4.77 5.62
CA GLN A 391 -29.21 -6.06 4.91
C GLN A 391 -30.06 -7.01 5.75
N ALA A 392 -31.36 -7.10 5.42
CA ALA A 392 -32.38 -7.83 6.18
C ALA A 392 -32.20 -9.37 6.27
N ASP A 393 -31.13 -9.95 5.73
CA ASP A 393 -31.05 -11.39 5.45
C ASP A 393 -29.87 -12.13 6.10
N ARG A 394 -29.07 -11.48 6.97
CA ARG A 394 -27.99 -12.16 7.71
C ARG A 394 -28.35 -12.34 9.17
N THR A 395 -28.48 -13.62 9.59
CA THR A 395 -28.70 -13.99 10.99
C THR A 395 -27.50 -13.60 11.84
N GLN A 396 -27.72 -13.24 13.11
CA GLN A 396 -26.67 -12.98 14.11
C GLN A 396 -25.58 -14.08 14.12
N LYS A 397 -25.97 -15.35 13.89
CA LYS A 397 -25.06 -16.49 13.75
C LYS A 397 -23.98 -16.31 12.68
N VAL A 398 -24.28 -15.68 11.54
CA VAL A 398 -23.32 -15.43 10.46
C VAL A 398 -22.32 -14.34 10.89
N ILE A 399 -22.82 -13.29 11.55
CA ILE A 399 -21.97 -12.22 12.08
C ILE A 399 -21.01 -12.77 13.12
N ASP A 400 -21.51 -13.61 14.02
CA ASP A 400 -20.71 -14.24 15.08
C ASP A 400 -19.66 -15.18 14.47
N ARG A 401 -20.04 -16.02 13.49
CA ARG A 401 -19.10 -16.94 12.83
C ARG A 401 -17.95 -16.22 12.16
N LEU A 402 -18.23 -15.15 11.43
CA LEU A 402 -17.17 -14.39 10.78
C LEU A 402 -16.28 -13.64 11.78
N ALA A 403 -16.86 -13.14 12.87
CA ALA A 403 -16.08 -12.51 13.95
C ALA A 403 -15.19 -13.53 14.68
N ILE A 404 -15.62 -14.79 14.77
CA ILE A 404 -14.81 -15.90 15.28
C ILE A 404 -13.59 -16.13 14.39
N HIS A 405 -13.74 -16.17 13.06
CA HIS A 405 -12.61 -16.37 12.15
C HIS A 405 -11.57 -15.24 12.24
N ASP A 406 -12.03 -13.98 12.32
CA ASP A 406 -11.16 -12.81 12.53
C ASP A 406 -10.41 -12.94 13.88
N MET A 407 -11.14 -13.33 14.94
CA MET A 407 -10.59 -13.50 16.28
C MET A 407 -9.57 -14.64 16.34
N GLU A 408 -9.86 -15.79 15.75
CA GLU A 408 -8.95 -16.94 15.68
C GLU A 408 -7.65 -16.58 14.98
N SER A 409 -7.72 -15.86 13.86
CA SER A 409 -6.54 -15.41 13.11
C SER A 409 -5.68 -14.47 13.96
N VAL A 410 -6.29 -13.43 14.53
CA VAL A 410 -5.58 -12.43 15.33
C VAL A 410 -4.98 -13.03 16.59
N VAL A 411 -5.81 -13.72 17.38
CA VAL A 411 -5.40 -14.24 18.69
C VAL A 411 -4.43 -15.40 18.53
N GLY A 412 -4.68 -16.29 17.56
CA GLY A 412 -3.79 -17.40 17.26
C GLY A 412 -2.40 -16.93 16.85
N ILE A 413 -2.28 -15.86 16.06
CA ILE A 413 -0.96 -15.28 15.71
C ILE A 413 -0.28 -14.64 16.92
N ILE A 414 -1.02 -13.89 17.74
CA ILE A 414 -0.45 -13.29 18.96
C ILE A 414 0.10 -14.39 19.88
N GLU A 415 -0.63 -15.48 20.05
CA GLU A 415 -0.20 -16.61 20.89
C GLU A 415 0.94 -17.40 20.23
N LEU A 416 0.94 -17.57 18.91
CA LEU A 416 2.05 -18.17 18.18
C LEU A 416 3.35 -17.35 18.35
N ARG A 417 3.26 -16.02 18.30
CA ARG A 417 4.40 -15.10 18.54
C ARG A 417 4.99 -15.27 19.94
N ARG A 418 4.16 -15.44 20.97
CA ARG A 418 4.61 -15.67 22.36
C ARG A 418 5.41 -16.96 22.51
N ASN A 419 5.05 -17.98 21.74
CA ASN A 419 5.71 -19.29 21.77
C ASN A 419 6.98 -19.35 20.88
N ALA A 420 7.17 -18.38 19.99
CA ALA A 420 8.40 -18.24 19.22
C ALA A 420 9.50 -17.56 20.05
N LYS A 421 10.75 -18.02 19.92
CA LYS A 421 11.89 -17.29 20.50
C LYS A 421 11.99 -15.95 19.76
N PRO A 422 12.06 -14.79 20.45
CA PRO A 422 12.19 -13.51 19.78
C PRO A 422 13.58 -13.41 19.16
N ALA A 423 13.75 -13.90 17.93
CA ALA A 423 14.71 -13.32 17.01
C ALA A 423 14.17 -11.92 16.72
N LEU A 424 15.00 -10.90 16.94
CA LEU A 424 14.72 -9.47 16.78
C LEU A 424 13.51 -9.19 15.84
N GLY A 425 12.35 -8.80 16.39
CA GLY A 425 11.11 -8.48 15.67
C GLY A 425 10.05 -9.59 15.63
N HIS A 426 9.00 -9.42 14.81
CA HIS A 426 7.91 -10.39 14.65
C HIS A 426 8.11 -11.20 13.35
N GLU A 427 8.12 -12.53 13.44
CA GLU A 427 8.23 -13.44 12.28
C GLU A 427 6.87 -13.87 11.71
N VAL A 428 5.78 -13.60 12.42
CA VAL A 428 4.44 -14.13 12.11
C VAL A 428 3.48 -12.96 11.93
N TRP A 429 2.73 -12.89 10.83
CA TRP A 429 1.90 -11.73 10.50
C TRP A 429 0.54 -12.10 9.95
N TRP A 430 -0.42 -11.18 10.05
CA TRP A 430 -1.76 -11.29 9.48
C TRP A 430 -1.96 -10.23 8.39
N LEU A 431 -1.90 -10.64 7.13
CA LEU A 431 -2.12 -9.76 5.98
C LEU A 431 -3.62 -9.57 5.75
N THR A 432 -4.10 -8.34 5.92
CA THR A 432 -5.51 -8.00 5.75
C THR A 432 -5.70 -6.61 5.16
N LEU A 433 -6.82 -6.42 4.47
CA LEU A 433 -7.31 -5.12 4.03
C LEU A 433 -8.36 -4.53 4.97
N ASP A 434 -8.70 -5.25 6.02
CA ASP A 434 -9.71 -4.84 6.96
C ASP A 434 -9.22 -3.61 7.76
N LYS A 435 -9.87 -2.45 7.57
CA LYS A 435 -9.52 -1.20 8.29
C LYS A 435 -9.66 -1.31 9.82
N THR A 436 -10.48 -2.23 10.34
CA THR A 436 -10.65 -2.46 11.78
C THR A 436 -9.46 -3.20 12.38
N ALA A 437 -8.78 -4.06 11.61
CA ALA A 437 -7.54 -4.69 12.04
C ALA A 437 -6.47 -3.66 12.45
N PHE A 438 -6.38 -2.54 11.73
CA PHE A 438 -5.41 -1.46 12.02
C PHE A 438 -5.84 -0.54 13.17
N ARG A 439 -7.02 -0.74 13.76
CA ARG A 439 -7.44 -0.09 15.01
C ARG A 439 -7.22 -0.98 16.24
N LEU A 440 -6.87 -2.25 16.03
CA LEU A 440 -6.77 -3.26 17.06
C LEU A 440 -5.79 -2.88 18.17
N SER A 441 -4.61 -2.35 17.85
CA SER A 441 -3.61 -1.97 18.85
C SER A 441 -4.16 -0.92 19.83
N SER A 442 -4.75 0.16 19.31
CA SER A 442 -5.40 1.19 20.14
C SER A 442 -6.56 0.64 20.96
N TRP A 443 -7.35 -0.28 20.38
CA TRP A 443 -8.48 -0.92 21.04
C TRP A 443 -8.01 -1.82 22.20
N LEU A 444 -7.04 -2.70 21.96
CA LEU A 444 -6.50 -3.60 22.97
C LEU A 444 -5.83 -2.82 24.10
N ARG A 445 -5.11 -1.73 23.81
CA ARG A 445 -4.55 -0.84 24.84
C ARG A 445 -5.63 -0.20 25.72
N GLN A 446 -6.78 0.14 25.15
CA GLN A 446 -7.92 0.66 25.93
C GLN A 446 -8.54 -0.41 26.83
N GLN A 447 -8.62 -1.66 26.36
CA GLN A 447 -9.25 -2.75 27.11
C GLN A 447 -8.32 -3.41 28.14
N MET A 448 -7.03 -3.54 27.84
CA MET A 448 -6.05 -4.32 28.61
C MET A 448 -4.92 -3.46 29.21
N GLY A 449 -4.87 -2.16 28.91
CA GLY A 449 -3.84 -1.26 29.41
C GLY A 449 -2.46 -1.49 28.77
N ARG A 450 -1.40 -1.32 29.57
CA ARG A 450 0.00 -1.37 29.08
C ARG A 450 0.48 -2.76 28.70
N GLU A 451 -0.19 -3.82 29.17
CA GLU A 451 0.15 -5.21 28.87
C GLU A 451 -0.51 -5.73 27.59
N ALA A 452 -1.24 -4.87 26.87
CA ALA A 452 -1.84 -5.22 25.59
C ALA A 452 -0.76 -5.70 24.59
N PRO A 453 -0.97 -6.83 23.91
CA PRO A 453 -0.02 -7.33 22.92
C PRO A 453 0.00 -6.43 21.67
N ASP A 454 1.12 -6.47 20.95
CA ASP A 454 1.22 -5.82 19.64
C ASP A 454 0.28 -6.45 18.62
N THR A 455 -0.26 -5.63 17.72
CA THR A 455 -1.14 -6.09 16.65
C THR A 455 -0.40 -7.01 15.67
N PRO A 456 -1.03 -8.08 15.17
CA PRO A 456 -0.50 -8.89 14.08
C PRO A 456 -0.78 -8.33 12.69
N ALA A 457 -1.61 -7.28 12.59
CA ALA A 457 -2.07 -6.74 11.31
C ALA A 457 -0.92 -6.22 10.44
N LEU A 458 -0.93 -6.65 9.19
CA LEU A 458 -0.01 -6.26 8.13
C LEU A 458 -0.86 -5.77 6.95
N SER A 459 -0.56 -4.57 6.45
CA SER A 459 -1.18 -4.08 5.21
C SER A 459 -0.34 -4.49 4.00
N PRO A 460 -0.95 -4.65 2.82
CA PRO A 460 -0.19 -4.88 1.59
C PRO A 460 0.77 -3.74 1.25
N ASP A 461 0.40 -2.49 1.59
CA ASP A 461 1.27 -1.32 1.41
C ASP A 461 2.55 -1.45 2.24
N TYR A 462 2.40 -1.90 3.49
CA TYR A 462 3.53 -2.15 4.40
C TYR A 462 4.39 -3.31 3.90
N LEU A 463 3.78 -4.42 3.44
CA LEU A 463 4.51 -5.53 2.84
C LEU A 463 5.29 -5.10 1.59
N SER A 464 4.69 -4.26 0.74
CA SER A 464 5.35 -3.75 -0.45
C SER A 464 6.57 -2.87 -0.11
N GLN A 465 6.44 -1.97 0.88
CA GLN A 465 7.56 -1.17 1.39
C GLN A 465 8.67 -2.05 1.99
N LEU A 466 8.31 -3.10 2.72
CA LEU A 466 9.27 -4.07 3.25
C LEU A 466 10.02 -4.82 2.17
N LEU A 467 9.36 -5.26 1.10
CA LEU A 467 10.06 -5.96 0.01
C LEU A 467 10.98 -5.02 -0.78
N ARG A 468 10.63 -3.74 -0.88
CA ARG A 468 11.49 -2.72 -1.52
C ARG A 468 12.73 -2.37 -0.70
N LEU A 469 12.57 -2.18 0.61
CA LEU A 469 13.61 -1.61 1.47
C LEU A 469 14.25 -2.63 2.43
N GLY A 470 13.61 -3.77 2.68
CA GLY A 470 14.01 -4.74 3.70
C GLY A 470 15.13 -5.69 3.25
N PRO A 471 15.62 -6.55 4.17
CA PRO A 471 16.65 -7.53 3.87
C PRO A 471 16.23 -8.53 2.78
N LEU A 472 14.92 -8.76 2.65
CA LEU A 472 14.28 -9.63 1.66
C LEU A 472 14.54 -9.21 0.21
N ARG A 473 14.77 -7.92 -0.03
CA ARG A 473 15.17 -7.39 -1.34
C ARG A 473 16.39 -8.11 -1.92
N ARG A 474 17.26 -8.67 -1.08
CA ARG A 474 18.46 -9.42 -1.52
C ARG A 474 18.14 -10.62 -2.40
N ASN A 475 16.92 -11.13 -2.30
CA ASN A 475 16.44 -12.30 -3.02
C ASN A 475 15.61 -11.92 -4.27
N LEU A 476 15.40 -10.62 -4.52
CA LEU A 476 14.61 -10.10 -5.64
C LEU A 476 15.50 -9.50 -6.70
N ASP A 477 15.12 -9.72 -7.97
CA ASP A 477 15.77 -9.04 -9.09
C ASP A 477 15.34 -7.55 -9.16
N SER A 478 16.19 -6.71 -9.76
CA SER A 478 15.93 -5.27 -9.87
C SER A 478 14.61 -4.95 -10.58
N ASP A 479 14.21 -5.79 -11.54
CA ASP A 479 12.96 -5.65 -12.29
C ASP A 479 11.73 -6.10 -11.50
N GLU A 480 11.87 -7.02 -10.54
CA GLU A 480 10.79 -7.40 -9.63
C GLU A 480 10.53 -6.26 -8.64
N VAL A 481 11.58 -5.69 -8.05
CA VAL A 481 11.48 -4.55 -7.14
C VAL A 481 10.81 -3.35 -7.81
N ARG A 482 11.13 -3.07 -9.09
CA ARG A 482 10.52 -1.98 -9.86
C ARG A 482 9.02 -2.18 -10.13
N ARG A 483 8.56 -3.43 -10.19
CA ARG A 483 7.15 -3.78 -10.44
C ARG A 483 6.31 -3.86 -9.16
N LEU A 484 6.93 -3.76 -7.98
CA LEU A 484 6.19 -3.73 -6.73
C LEU A 484 5.22 -2.53 -6.68
N PRO A 485 3.96 -2.74 -6.28
CA PRO A 485 2.98 -1.66 -6.23
C PRO A 485 3.32 -0.61 -5.18
N LEU A 486 3.11 0.67 -5.50
CA LEU A 486 3.32 1.79 -4.58
C LEU A 486 2.29 1.81 -3.46
N ILE A 487 1.02 1.67 -3.83
CA ILE A 487 -0.14 1.50 -2.95
C ILE A 487 -1.03 0.42 -3.58
N ILE A 488 -1.55 -0.48 -2.75
CA ILE A 488 -2.54 -1.48 -3.13
C ILE A 488 -3.90 -0.95 -2.69
N ASP A 489 -4.51 -0.21 -3.60
CA ASP A 489 -5.87 0.25 -3.44
C ASP A 489 -6.87 -0.82 -3.88
N VAL A 490 -7.28 -1.67 -2.93
CA VAL A 490 -8.33 -2.67 -3.16
C VAL A 490 -9.72 -2.06 -3.18
N THR A 491 -9.89 -0.81 -2.74
CA THR A 491 -11.19 -0.12 -2.80
C THR A 491 -11.66 0.09 -4.24
N ARG A 492 -10.75 -0.01 -5.24
CA ARG A 492 -11.07 -0.06 -6.67
C ARG A 492 -12.17 -1.05 -7.04
N LEU A 493 -12.34 -2.13 -6.27
CA LEU A 493 -13.30 -3.20 -6.53
C LEU A 493 -14.32 -3.41 -5.40
N GLU A 494 -14.13 -2.80 -4.23
CA GLU A 494 -15.04 -2.99 -3.07
C GLU A 494 -16.42 -2.35 -3.27
N THR A 495 -16.52 -1.31 -4.10
CA THR A 495 -17.80 -0.63 -4.42
C THR A 495 -17.94 -0.40 -5.92
N VAL A 496 -18.15 -1.47 -6.67
CA VAL A 496 -18.54 -1.37 -8.08
C VAL A 496 -20.00 -0.90 -8.15
N PRO A 497 -20.30 0.30 -8.69
CA PRO A 497 -21.68 0.73 -8.85
C PRO A 497 -22.43 -0.28 -9.74
N PRO A 498 -23.66 -0.70 -9.39
CA PRO A 498 -24.45 -1.62 -10.21
C PRO A 498 -24.57 -1.17 -11.67
N LYS A 499 -24.59 0.14 -11.90
CA LYS A 499 -24.57 0.77 -13.23
C LYS A 499 -23.38 0.35 -14.09
N LEU A 500 -22.19 0.13 -13.53
CA LEU A 500 -21.04 -0.36 -14.31
C LEU A 500 -21.24 -1.80 -14.77
N ILE A 501 -21.89 -2.64 -13.96
CA ILE A 501 -22.25 -4.01 -14.35
C ILE A 501 -23.28 -3.99 -15.48
N GLU A 502 -24.27 -3.10 -15.41
CA GLU A 502 -25.26 -2.91 -16.48
C GLU A 502 -24.62 -2.42 -17.79
N ILE A 503 -23.64 -1.52 -17.70
CA ILE A 503 -22.88 -1.06 -18.87
C ILE A 503 -22.06 -2.21 -19.47
N ALA A 504 -21.40 -3.02 -18.64
CA ALA A 504 -20.66 -4.19 -19.13
C ALA A 504 -21.59 -5.18 -19.86
N ARG A 505 -22.74 -5.48 -19.26
CA ARG A 505 -23.75 -6.38 -19.83
C ARG A 505 -24.32 -5.85 -21.15
N SER A 506 -24.82 -4.63 -21.17
CA SER A 506 -25.42 -4.03 -22.38
C SER A 506 -24.42 -3.86 -23.53
N THR A 507 -23.17 -3.48 -23.22
CA THR A 507 -22.10 -3.38 -24.24
C THR A 507 -21.83 -4.76 -24.86
N ARG A 508 -21.73 -5.81 -24.05
CA ARG A 508 -21.54 -7.18 -24.54
C ARG A 508 -22.70 -7.64 -25.42
N GLU A 509 -23.93 -7.42 -24.98
CA GLU A 509 -25.14 -7.76 -25.76
C GLU A 509 -25.16 -7.03 -27.12
N SER A 510 -24.74 -5.76 -27.18
CA SER A 510 -24.69 -5.01 -28.44
C SER A 510 -23.63 -5.52 -29.43
N MET A 511 -22.69 -6.35 -28.96
CA MET A 511 -21.55 -6.87 -29.73
C MET A 511 -21.68 -8.36 -30.02
N GLU A 512 -22.89 -8.92 -29.88
CA GLU A 512 -23.19 -10.34 -30.15
C GLU A 512 -22.75 -10.75 -31.56
N GLY A 513 -22.12 -11.92 -31.67
CA GLY A 513 -21.61 -12.47 -32.94
C GLY A 513 -20.19 -12.02 -33.33
N LEU A 514 -19.55 -11.15 -32.55
CA LEU A 514 -18.13 -10.81 -32.70
C LEU A 514 -17.22 -11.79 -31.94
N ASP A 515 -15.92 -11.76 -32.26
CA ASP A 515 -14.90 -12.53 -31.54
C ASP A 515 -14.79 -12.09 -30.07
N GLU A 516 -14.58 -13.04 -29.15
CA GLU A 516 -14.53 -12.81 -27.70
C GLU A 516 -13.49 -11.74 -27.31
N ARG A 517 -12.33 -11.72 -27.97
CA ARG A 517 -11.29 -10.72 -27.70
C ARG A 517 -11.78 -9.33 -28.04
N ARG A 518 -12.53 -9.18 -29.12
CA ARG A 518 -13.10 -7.90 -29.55
C ARG A 518 -14.18 -7.44 -28.58
N ILE A 519 -15.09 -8.34 -28.19
CA ILE A 519 -16.14 -8.04 -27.22
C ILE A 519 -15.55 -7.52 -25.90
N ARG A 520 -14.54 -8.22 -25.35
CA ARG A 520 -13.89 -7.81 -24.10
C ARG A 520 -13.21 -6.45 -24.20
N ARG A 521 -12.57 -6.16 -25.34
CA ARG A 521 -11.97 -4.84 -25.59
C ARG A 521 -13.02 -3.73 -25.58
N GLU A 522 -14.12 -3.91 -26.30
CA GLU A 522 -15.18 -2.89 -26.35
C GLU A 522 -15.84 -2.68 -24.98
N VAL A 523 -16.06 -3.77 -24.22
CA VAL A 523 -16.55 -3.66 -22.83
C VAL A 523 -15.58 -2.88 -21.95
N ARG A 524 -14.28 -3.18 -22.03
CA ARG A 524 -13.25 -2.45 -21.29
C ARG A 524 -13.25 -0.96 -21.63
N ASP A 525 -13.31 -0.63 -22.93
CA ASP A 525 -13.28 0.76 -23.39
C ASP A 525 -14.56 1.52 -22.98
N ALA A 526 -15.72 0.85 -23.04
CA ALA A 526 -17.00 1.39 -22.54
C ALA A 526 -16.99 1.59 -21.02
N LEU A 527 -16.45 0.64 -20.25
CA LEU A 527 -16.29 0.75 -18.80
C LEU A 527 -15.32 1.87 -18.42
N HIS A 528 -14.24 2.05 -19.17
CA HIS A 528 -13.31 3.15 -18.97
C HIS A 528 -14.03 4.50 -19.15
N LYS A 529 -14.74 4.68 -20.26
CA LYS A 529 -15.54 5.89 -20.52
C LYS A 529 -16.61 6.12 -19.46
N ALA A 530 -17.35 5.07 -19.10
CA ALA A 530 -18.39 5.14 -18.08
C ALA A 530 -17.85 5.46 -16.69
N ARG A 531 -16.67 4.96 -16.32
CA ARG A 531 -16.00 5.34 -15.08
C ARG A 531 -15.67 6.83 -15.10
N THR A 532 -15.12 7.36 -16.20
CA THR A 532 -14.88 8.81 -16.35
C THR A 532 -16.18 9.63 -16.21
N GLU A 533 -17.28 9.17 -16.81
CA GLU A 533 -18.58 9.86 -16.73
C GLU A 533 -19.25 9.75 -15.35
N LEU A 534 -19.26 8.56 -14.73
CA LEU A 534 -19.75 8.38 -13.36
C LEU A 534 -18.90 9.16 -12.36
N ARG A 535 -17.59 9.30 -12.60
CA ARG A 535 -16.67 10.09 -11.77
C ARG A 535 -16.99 11.60 -11.84
N ARG A 536 -17.45 12.10 -12.99
CA ARG A 536 -17.99 13.47 -13.15
C ARG A 536 -19.36 13.65 -12.47
N SER A 537 -20.17 12.60 -12.40
CA SER A 537 -21.52 12.66 -11.82
C SER A 537 -21.58 12.37 -10.30
N HIS A 538 -20.59 11.66 -9.73
CA HIS A 538 -20.52 11.32 -8.30
C HIS A 538 -19.71 12.34 -7.51
N ASP A 539 -20.17 13.58 -7.57
CA ASP A 539 -19.83 14.66 -6.64
C ASP A 539 -20.51 14.37 -5.28
N TYR A 540 -19.83 13.60 -4.41
CA TYR A 540 -20.34 13.19 -3.09
C TYR A 540 -20.24 14.33 -2.05
N GLY A 541 -20.76 15.52 -2.39
CA GLY A 541 -21.10 16.58 -1.44
C GLY A 541 -22.60 16.59 -1.12
N GLN A 542 -23.46 16.40 -2.12
CA GLN A 542 -24.90 16.63 -1.96
C GLN A 542 -25.66 15.46 -1.30
N ALA A 543 -25.17 14.22 -1.40
CA ALA A 543 -25.84 13.05 -0.80
C ALA A 543 -25.63 12.98 0.74
N ALA A 544 -24.48 13.46 1.23
CA ALA A 544 -24.20 13.57 2.66
C ALA A 544 -24.98 14.74 3.30
N GLU A 545 -25.10 15.87 2.61
CA GLU A 545 -25.91 17.00 3.06
C GLU A 545 -27.41 16.68 3.10
N SER A 546 -27.91 15.91 2.13
CA SER A 546 -29.33 15.51 2.10
C SER A 546 -29.67 14.55 3.26
N SER A 547 -28.79 13.61 3.59
CA SER A 547 -28.96 12.70 4.74
C SER A 547 -28.88 13.43 6.09
N VAL A 548 -28.10 14.50 6.19
CA VAL A 548 -27.99 15.33 7.42
C VAL A 548 -29.17 16.31 7.53
N ALA A 549 -29.63 16.89 6.41
CA ALA A 549 -30.79 17.77 6.37
C ALA A 549 -32.11 17.04 6.68
N GLU A 550 -32.26 15.78 6.22
CA GLU A 550 -33.42 14.95 6.53
C GLU A 550 -33.46 14.57 8.04
N ARG A 551 -32.29 14.26 8.64
CA ARG A 551 -32.16 13.96 10.07
C ARG A 551 -32.39 15.17 10.97
N LEU A 552 -32.05 16.37 10.51
CA LEU A 552 -32.30 17.64 11.22
C LEU A 552 -33.76 18.13 11.10
N ARG A 553 -34.50 17.72 10.06
CA ARG A 553 -35.95 17.99 9.94
C ARG A 553 -36.78 17.14 10.90
N VAL A 554 -36.40 15.88 11.12
CA VAL A 554 -37.11 14.96 12.02
C VAL A 554 -36.88 15.29 13.50
N GLN A 555 -35.84 16.05 13.86
CA GLN A 555 -35.61 16.56 15.23
C GLN A 555 -36.28 17.91 15.54
N ARG A 556 -37.00 18.51 14.57
CA ARG A 556 -37.74 19.77 14.75
C ARG A 556 -39.25 19.65 14.51
N SER A 557 -39.78 18.44 14.43
CA SER A 557 -41.19 18.09 14.63
C SER A 557 -41.34 17.29 15.91
#